data_AF-Q1H0X1-F1
#
_entry.id   AF-Q1H0X1-F1
#
_cell.length_a   1.000
_cell.length_b   1.000
_cell.length_c   1.000
_cell.angle_alpha   90.00
_cell.angle_beta   90.00
_cell.angle_gamma   90.00
#
_symmetry.space_group_name_H-M   'P 1'
#
loop_
_entity.id
_entity.type
_entity.pdbx_description
1 polymer ?
#
loop_
_entity_poly.entity_id
_entity_poly.type
_entity_poly.pdbx_seq_one_letter_code
_entity_poly.pdbx_strand_id
1 'polypeptide(L)'
;MTSDNALAHRENIHLPRRRESVGFLHEIECQHLLGEGTVRHSLARKTSMKMTNTLAALALTGSAFFSSQAFAINNVWISETPWGNAETSDYAEWHTFSSASDSNPNFGANGAIYETTGRAFVASSGNLYSFSGPAAYTAVLSDVAIGQTFDVYLRVATTGSTFNRLATLDGVSATFVQTYYAVEDFGGFGGGYLEEGYWKWENVTSSDGWLVFNFDAKPHTGFDQLALATVAAVPEPSTYGMLALGLGILGFAARRSSKKMIA
;
A
#
# COMPACT_ATOMS: atom_id res chain seq x y z
N MET A 1 -45.24 38.00 12.91
CA MET A 1 -45.52 38.26 14.33
C MET A 1 -44.61 37.33 15.13
N THR A 2 -43.40 37.80 15.44
CA THR A 2 -42.97 38.37 16.75
C THR A 2 -42.64 37.24 17.74
N SER A 3 -41.48 37.16 18.40
CA SER A 3 -40.53 38.20 18.78
C SER A 3 -39.21 37.60 19.29
N ASP A 4 -38.18 38.43 19.24
CA ASP A 4 -36.83 38.32 19.80
C ASP A 4 -36.74 38.14 21.34
N ASN A 5 -35.57 37.68 21.81
CA ASN A 5 -34.68 38.27 22.84
C ASN A 5 -33.69 37.19 23.36
N ALA A 6 -32.37 37.26 23.14
CA ALA A 6 -31.34 38.21 23.60
C ALA A 6 -31.04 38.15 25.12
N LEU A 7 -29.86 37.64 25.50
CA LEU A 7 -28.98 38.05 26.62
C LEU A 7 -27.73 37.13 26.61
N ALA A 8 -26.54 37.53 26.13
CA ALA A 8 -25.53 38.43 26.71
C ALA A 8 -24.84 37.90 27.99
N HIS A 9 -23.59 37.42 27.87
CA HIS A 9 -22.55 37.65 28.88
C HIS A 9 -21.12 37.62 28.27
N ARG A 10 -20.52 38.82 28.20
CA ARG A 10 -19.07 39.16 28.19
C ARG A 10 -18.43 38.70 29.51
N GLU A 11 -17.13 38.58 29.78
CA GLU A 11 -15.80 38.89 29.21
C GLU A 11 -14.83 38.13 30.17
N ASN A 12 -13.66 37.62 29.80
CA ASN A 12 -12.41 38.38 29.85
C ASN A 12 -11.23 37.52 29.36
N ILE A 13 -10.46 38.10 28.43
CA ILE A 13 -9.21 37.58 27.88
C ILE A 13 -8.06 38.29 28.61
N HIS A 14 -7.05 37.53 29.07
CA HIS A 14 -5.80 38.10 29.57
C HIS A 14 -4.61 37.43 28.89
N LEU A 15 -3.98 38.15 27.96
CA LEU A 15 -2.69 37.80 27.34
C LEU A 15 -1.62 38.78 27.84
N PRO A 16 -0.42 38.32 28.24
CA PRO A 16 0.66 39.21 28.64
C PRO A 16 1.42 39.81 27.45
N ARG A 17 1.79 41.08 27.63
CA ARG A 17 2.36 42.03 26.67
C ARG A 17 3.83 41.76 26.29
N ARG A 18 4.14 41.94 25.01
CA ARG A 18 5.46 42.31 24.46
C ARG A 18 5.93 43.66 25.03
N ARG A 19 7.23 43.80 25.30
CA ARG A 19 7.92 45.10 25.31
C ARG A 19 9.17 44.98 24.45
N GLU A 20 9.13 45.65 23.30
CA GLU A 20 10.32 46.04 22.54
C GLU A 20 10.76 47.42 23.05
N SER A 21 12.07 47.64 23.16
CA SER A 21 12.63 48.99 23.21
C SER A 21 13.92 49.03 22.41
N VAL A 22 13.88 49.91 21.41
CA VAL A 22 14.90 50.29 20.44
C VAL A 22 16.01 51.09 21.12
N GLY A 23 17.24 50.99 20.59
CA GLY A 23 18.46 51.55 21.18
C GLY A 23 18.71 53.04 20.94
N PHE A 24 19.81 53.54 21.51
CA PHE A 24 20.45 54.81 21.14
C PHE A 24 21.94 54.80 21.52
N LEU A 25 22.78 55.29 20.62
CA LEU A 25 24.25 55.47 20.71
C LEU A 25 24.59 56.74 21.49
N HIS A 26 25.62 56.72 22.36
CA HIS A 26 26.80 57.59 22.25
C HIS A 26 27.87 57.27 23.30
N GLU A 27 29.10 57.31 22.81
CA GLU A 27 30.44 57.33 23.39
C GLU A 27 30.64 58.32 24.55
N ILE A 28 31.46 57.97 25.55
CA ILE A 28 32.41 58.88 26.24
C ILE A 28 33.57 58.02 26.80
N GLU A 29 34.76 58.43 26.39
CA GLU A 29 36.10 58.09 26.86
C GLU A 29 36.28 58.13 28.39
N CYS A 30 37.10 57.21 28.90
CA CYS A 30 37.93 57.42 30.08
C CYS A 30 39.25 56.64 29.91
N GLN A 31 40.30 57.35 29.49
CA GLN A 31 41.69 56.88 29.52
C GLN A 31 42.33 57.08 30.91
N HIS A 32 43.53 56.48 31.09
CA HIS A 32 44.54 56.61 32.16
C HIS A 32 44.36 55.62 33.35
N LEU A 33 45.29 54.72 33.72
CA LEU A 33 46.77 54.73 33.73
C LEU A 33 47.39 53.31 33.73
N LEU A 34 48.39 53.13 32.85
CA LEU A 34 49.71 52.48 32.98
C LEU A 34 49.94 51.23 33.87
N GLY A 35 50.56 50.21 33.24
CA GLY A 35 51.30 49.13 33.91
C GLY A 35 51.93 48.16 32.90
N GLU A 36 53.11 48.51 32.37
CA GLU A 36 53.94 47.66 31.51
C GLU A 36 54.51 46.46 32.28
N GLY A 37 54.59 45.29 31.63
CA GLY A 37 55.17 44.09 32.23
C GLY A 37 55.31 42.90 31.26
N THR A 38 56.35 42.95 30.42
CA THR A 38 57.23 41.83 30.05
C THR A 38 56.66 40.60 29.32
N VAL A 39 57.01 40.52 28.04
CA VAL A 39 56.97 39.31 27.18
C VAL A 39 58.06 38.32 27.61
N ARG A 40 57.71 37.03 27.82
CA ARG A 40 58.58 35.86 27.52
C ARG A 40 57.83 34.51 27.56
N HIS A 41 57.68 33.95 26.36
CA HIS A 41 57.65 32.54 25.95
C HIS A 41 57.49 31.45 27.01
N SER A 42 56.38 30.71 26.92
CA SER A 42 56.33 29.28 27.24
C SER A 42 55.50 28.56 26.17
N LEU A 43 56.20 27.73 25.41
CA LEU A 43 55.71 26.95 24.29
C LEU A 43 55.04 25.68 24.84
N ALA A 44 53.72 25.68 25.02
CA ALA A 44 52.94 24.48 25.32
C ALA A 44 52.02 24.16 24.15
N ARG A 45 52.56 23.31 23.27
CA ARG A 45 51.90 22.66 22.13
C ARG A 45 50.61 21.98 22.59
N LYS A 46 49.44 22.49 22.20
CA LYS A 46 48.19 21.72 22.24
C LYS A 46 47.67 21.56 20.82
N THR A 47 47.99 20.40 20.27
CA THR A 47 47.50 19.87 19.00
C THR A 47 45.97 19.88 18.95
N SER A 48 45.45 20.54 17.91
CA SER A 48 44.33 20.13 17.06
C SER A 48 43.20 19.29 17.68
N MET A 49 41.98 19.86 17.68
CA MET A 49 40.82 19.12 17.16
C MET A 49 39.75 20.12 16.68
N LYS A 50 39.72 20.36 15.36
CA LYS A 50 38.48 20.83 14.70
C LYS A 50 37.51 19.66 14.76
N MET A 51 36.44 19.74 15.55
CA MET A 51 35.37 18.75 15.48
C MET A 51 34.42 19.14 14.35
N THR A 52 34.72 18.57 13.19
CA THR A 52 33.82 18.35 12.07
C THR A 52 32.61 17.50 12.48
N ASN A 53 31.44 17.84 11.93
CA ASN A 53 30.26 17.02 11.69
C ASN A 53 30.12 15.71 12.47
N THR A 54 29.12 15.65 13.34
CA THR A 54 28.39 14.41 13.56
C THR A 54 26.89 14.71 13.47
N LEU A 55 26.32 14.38 12.32
CA LEU A 55 24.89 14.06 12.22
C LEU A 55 24.61 12.99 13.27
N ALA A 56 23.69 13.27 14.18
CA ALA A 56 23.07 12.22 14.98
C ALA A 56 22.07 11.46 14.10
N ALA A 57 22.58 10.58 13.24
CA ALA A 57 21.77 9.52 12.65
C ALA A 57 21.61 8.45 13.74
N LEU A 58 20.49 8.51 14.46
CA LEU A 58 20.06 7.40 15.30
C LEU A 58 19.57 6.29 14.36
N ALA A 59 20.52 5.50 13.82
CA ALA A 59 20.20 4.24 13.19
C ALA A 59 19.69 3.30 14.28
N LEU A 60 18.36 3.27 14.45
CA LEU A 60 17.69 2.15 15.08
C LEU A 60 17.84 0.94 14.14
N THR A 61 19.03 0.34 14.12
CA THR A 61 19.18 -1.12 13.90
C THR A 61 18.63 -1.82 15.14
N GLY A 62 17.34 -1.60 15.38
CA GLY A 62 16.53 -2.44 16.22
C GLY A 62 15.73 -3.29 15.26
N SER A 63 16.15 -4.54 15.08
CA SER A 63 15.21 -5.62 14.76
C SER A 63 14.20 -5.66 15.90
N ALA A 64 13.22 -4.77 15.85
CA ALA A 64 12.06 -4.82 16.69
C ALA A 64 11.33 -6.09 16.25
N PHE A 65 11.36 -7.09 17.12
CA PHE A 65 10.54 -8.28 17.03
C PHE A 65 9.08 -7.84 17.19
N PHE A 66 8.48 -7.31 16.12
CA PHE A 66 7.04 -7.23 16.01
C PHE A 66 6.58 -8.63 15.60
N SER A 67 6.34 -9.49 16.58
CA SER A 67 5.69 -10.77 16.32
C SER A 67 4.19 -10.56 16.11
N SER A 68 3.79 -9.92 15.01
CA SER A 68 2.58 -10.41 14.36
C SER A 68 3.02 -11.73 13.73
N GLN A 69 2.63 -12.87 14.32
CA GLN A 69 2.85 -14.14 13.64
C GLN A 69 2.26 -14.00 12.24
N ALA A 70 3.05 -14.27 11.20
CA ALA A 70 2.50 -14.36 9.86
C ALA A 70 1.44 -15.45 9.94
N PHE A 71 0.18 -15.06 9.74
CA PHE A 71 -0.92 -16.01 9.84
C PHE A 71 -0.87 -17.01 8.67
N ALA A 72 -0.33 -16.55 7.53
CA ALA A 72 -0.29 -17.30 6.29
C ALA A 72 0.57 -18.57 6.43
N ILE A 73 -0.09 -19.72 6.29
CA ILE A 73 0.53 -21.02 6.08
C ILE A 73 0.43 -21.31 4.58
N ASN A 74 1.43 -21.96 3.99
CA ASN A 74 1.56 -22.20 2.56
C ASN A 74 0.23 -22.54 1.85
N ASN A 75 -0.25 -21.66 0.96
CA ASN A 75 -1.49 -21.85 0.18
C ASN A 75 -2.73 -22.20 1.03
N VAL A 76 -2.79 -21.67 2.26
CA VAL A 76 -3.95 -21.80 3.14
C VAL A 76 -4.48 -20.39 3.42
N TRP A 77 -5.67 -20.14 2.89
CA TRP A 77 -6.46 -18.95 3.20
C TRP A 77 -7.58 -19.29 4.17
N ILE A 78 -8.06 -18.32 4.94
CA ILE A 78 -9.21 -18.53 5.83
C ILE A 78 -10.50 -18.62 5.03
N SER A 79 -10.71 -17.70 4.09
CA SER A 79 -11.92 -17.71 3.27
C SER A 79 -11.79 -18.63 2.06
N GLU A 80 -12.93 -19.04 1.51
CA GLU A 80 -13.00 -19.74 0.22
C GLU A 80 -12.34 -18.91 -0.90
N THR A 81 -11.89 -19.60 -1.94
CA THR A 81 -11.26 -18.95 -3.09
C THR A 81 -12.25 -18.09 -3.88
N PRO A 82 -11.91 -16.84 -4.26
CA PRO A 82 -12.84 -15.93 -4.95
C PRO A 82 -13.39 -16.44 -6.28
N TRP A 83 -12.63 -17.29 -6.98
CA TRP A 83 -13.03 -17.87 -8.27
C TRP A 83 -13.75 -19.22 -8.15
N GLY A 84 -14.07 -19.66 -6.92
CA GLY A 84 -14.76 -20.92 -6.67
C GLY A 84 -14.06 -22.12 -7.30
N ASN A 85 -14.80 -22.88 -8.13
CA ASN A 85 -14.30 -24.07 -8.81
C ASN A 85 -13.70 -23.79 -10.20
N ALA A 86 -13.57 -22.52 -10.60
CA ALA A 86 -12.98 -22.20 -11.89
C ALA A 86 -11.46 -22.47 -11.88
N GLU A 87 -10.97 -23.08 -12.95
CA GLU A 87 -9.52 -23.29 -13.15
C GLU A 87 -8.84 -21.94 -13.42
N THR A 88 -7.77 -21.65 -12.71
CA THR A 88 -6.93 -20.46 -12.95
C THR A 88 -6.02 -20.71 -14.14
N SER A 89 -5.97 -19.76 -15.07
CA SER A 89 -5.00 -19.80 -16.18
C SER A 89 -3.60 -19.47 -15.67
N ASP A 90 -3.49 -18.44 -14.83
CA ASP A 90 -2.28 -18.06 -14.11
C ASP A 90 -2.63 -17.85 -12.63
N TYR A 91 -1.75 -18.26 -11.73
CA TYR A 91 -1.91 -18.07 -10.29
C TYR A 91 -0.54 -17.87 -9.65
N ALA A 92 -0.27 -16.73 -9.01
CA ALA A 92 0.98 -16.47 -8.30
C ALA A 92 0.68 -16.07 -6.85
N GLU A 93 1.35 -16.69 -5.88
CA GLU A 93 1.10 -16.45 -4.45
C GLU A 93 2.37 -16.20 -3.64
N TRP A 94 2.27 -15.28 -2.69
CA TRP A 94 3.23 -15.03 -1.63
C TRP A 94 2.55 -15.19 -0.27
N HIS A 95 3.10 -16.04 0.58
CA HIS A 95 2.78 -16.17 2.01
C HIS A 95 4.02 -15.94 2.90
N THR A 96 5.21 -15.90 2.29
CA THR A 96 6.46 -15.42 2.91
C THR A 96 7.20 -14.55 1.92
N PHE A 97 7.57 -13.35 2.35
CA PHE A 97 8.30 -12.37 1.54
C PHE A 97 9.78 -12.42 1.88
N SER A 98 10.62 -12.62 0.87
CA SER A 98 12.08 -12.67 0.99
C SER A 98 12.71 -11.27 1.05
N SER A 99 12.02 -10.27 0.51
CA SER A 99 12.41 -8.85 0.62
C SER A 99 11.20 -7.94 0.37
N ALA A 100 11.37 -6.62 0.54
CA ALA A 100 10.37 -5.64 0.14
C ALA A 100 10.17 -5.53 -1.38
N SER A 101 11.01 -6.20 -2.16
CA SER A 101 10.95 -6.34 -3.62
C SER A 101 11.10 -7.82 -3.97
N ASP A 102 10.01 -8.57 -3.91
CA ASP A 102 10.03 -10.02 -4.08
C ASP A 102 9.51 -10.43 -5.46
N SER A 103 10.38 -11.01 -6.29
CA SER A 103 10.05 -11.53 -7.62
C SER A 103 9.93 -13.07 -7.66
N ASN A 104 9.85 -13.72 -6.50
CA ASN A 104 9.77 -15.17 -6.38
C ASN A 104 8.48 -15.53 -5.62
N PRO A 105 7.35 -15.61 -6.31
CA PRO A 105 6.14 -16.20 -5.74
C PRO A 105 6.50 -17.54 -5.10
N ASN A 106 5.96 -17.79 -3.91
CA ASN A 106 6.17 -19.06 -3.24
C ASN A 106 5.42 -20.20 -3.95
N PHE A 107 4.42 -19.87 -4.77
CA PHE A 107 3.66 -20.84 -5.55
C PHE A 107 3.19 -20.27 -6.90
N GLY A 108 3.20 -21.14 -7.91
CA GLY A 108 2.51 -20.93 -9.18
C GLY A 108 3.30 -20.17 -10.26
N ALA A 109 2.61 -19.29 -10.99
CA ALA A 109 3.07 -18.52 -12.13
C ALA A 109 4.11 -17.45 -11.76
N ASN A 110 4.74 -16.85 -12.78
CA ASN A 110 5.72 -15.79 -12.59
C ASN A 110 5.06 -14.47 -12.17
N GLY A 111 5.66 -13.78 -11.21
CA GLY A 111 5.20 -12.47 -10.80
C GLY A 111 6.17 -11.79 -9.85
N ALA A 112 5.85 -10.56 -9.47
CA ALA A 112 6.64 -9.80 -8.52
C ALA A 112 5.77 -8.86 -7.67
N ILE A 113 6.26 -8.51 -6.49
CA ILE A 113 5.70 -7.46 -5.64
C ILE A 113 6.81 -6.52 -5.19
N TYR A 114 6.53 -5.23 -5.24
CA TYR A 114 7.44 -4.15 -4.89
C TYR A 114 6.75 -3.21 -3.91
N GLU A 115 7.37 -2.98 -2.76
CA GLU A 115 7.04 -1.84 -1.91
C GLU A 115 7.68 -0.58 -2.49
N THR A 116 6.89 0.48 -2.67
CA THR A 116 7.30 1.64 -3.47
C THR A 116 7.56 2.91 -2.66
N THR A 117 7.29 2.90 -1.35
CA THR A 117 7.43 4.08 -0.48
C THR A 117 8.68 4.07 0.39
N GLY A 118 9.37 2.93 0.50
CA GLY A 118 10.49 2.70 1.41
C GLY A 118 10.07 2.58 2.88
N ARG A 119 8.79 2.23 3.14
CA ARG A 119 8.22 2.24 4.50
C ARG A 119 7.83 0.89 5.03
N ALA A 120 7.73 -0.14 4.19
CA ALA A 120 7.55 -1.50 4.66
C ALA A 120 8.87 -2.27 4.58
N PHE A 121 9.02 -3.22 5.48
CA PHE A 121 10.17 -4.11 5.54
C PHE A 121 9.69 -5.52 5.86
N VAL A 122 10.48 -6.53 5.50
CA VAL A 122 10.19 -7.91 5.88
C VAL A 122 10.41 -8.06 7.37
N ALA A 123 9.35 -8.34 8.12
CA ALA A 123 9.47 -8.64 9.55
C ALA A 123 10.01 -10.06 9.76
N SER A 124 10.41 -10.37 11.00
CA SER A 124 10.96 -11.70 11.32
C SER A 124 9.98 -12.86 11.09
N SER A 125 8.68 -12.58 11.03
CA SER A 125 7.64 -13.54 10.67
C SER A 125 7.50 -13.78 9.17
N GLY A 126 8.19 -13.01 8.33
CA GLY A 126 8.15 -13.15 6.87
C GLY A 126 7.06 -12.32 6.18
N ASN A 127 6.27 -11.54 6.91
CA ASN A 127 5.29 -10.61 6.34
C ASN A 127 5.91 -9.24 6.00
N LEU A 128 5.27 -8.46 5.13
CA LEU A 128 5.67 -7.06 4.88
C LEU A 128 4.98 -6.15 5.89
N TYR A 129 5.75 -5.57 6.80
CA TYR A 129 5.23 -4.72 7.87
C TYR A 129 5.64 -3.26 7.70
N SER A 130 4.70 -2.34 7.88
CA SER A 130 5.00 -0.90 7.93
C SER A 130 4.63 -0.28 9.27
N PHE A 131 5.60 0.32 9.95
CA PHE A 131 5.41 0.96 11.25
C PHE A 131 5.26 2.49 11.20
N SER A 132 5.84 3.13 10.19
CA SER A 132 6.12 4.58 10.20
C SER A 132 5.14 5.41 9.37
N GLY A 133 4.28 4.77 8.58
CA GLY A 133 3.28 5.44 7.75
C GLY A 133 2.56 4.47 6.82
N PRO A 134 1.66 4.97 5.95
CA PRO A 134 1.07 4.15 4.89
C PRO A 134 2.18 3.68 3.93
N ALA A 135 2.08 2.43 3.49
CA ALA A 135 2.93 1.84 2.47
C ALA A 135 2.13 1.64 1.17
N ALA A 136 2.83 1.58 0.04
CA ALA A 136 2.23 1.37 -1.27
C ALA A 136 2.97 0.24 -1.98
N TYR A 137 2.22 -0.55 -2.73
CA TYR A 137 2.73 -1.74 -3.39
C TYR A 137 2.35 -1.75 -4.86
N THR A 138 3.30 -2.18 -5.68
CA THR A 138 3.05 -2.59 -7.06
C THR A 138 3.25 -4.09 -7.14
N ALA A 139 2.22 -4.82 -7.54
CA ALA A 139 2.34 -6.24 -7.85
C ALA A 139 2.17 -6.46 -9.34
N VAL A 140 2.85 -7.47 -9.87
CA VAL A 140 2.92 -7.76 -11.29
C VAL A 140 2.71 -9.24 -11.48
N LEU A 141 1.77 -9.61 -12.35
CA LEU A 141 1.66 -10.95 -12.89
C LEU A 141 2.23 -10.94 -14.31
N SER A 142 3.15 -11.86 -14.58
CA SER A 142 3.97 -11.88 -15.79
C SER A 142 3.65 -13.09 -16.67
N ASP A 143 4.10 -13.05 -17.92
CA ASP A 143 3.91 -14.13 -18.90
C ASP A 143 2.44 -14.50 -19.17
N VAL A 144 1.52 -13.57 -18.89
CA VAL A 144 0.08 -13.74 -19.14
C VAL A 144 -0.16 -13.82 -20.66
N ALA A 145 -0.98 -14.75 -21.12
CA ALA A 145 -1.20 -14.96 -22.56
C ALA A 145 -1.72 -13.69 -23.26
N ILE A 146 -0.94 -13.17 -24.21
CA ILE A 146 -1.25 -11.93 -24.95
C ILE A 146 -2.50 -12.12 -25.83
N GLY A 147 -3.37 -11.12 -25.83
CA GLY A 147 -4.60 -11.06 -26.62
C GLY A 147 -5.73 -11.94 -26.09
N GLN A 148 -5.53 -12.63 -24.97
CA GLN A 148 -6.59 -13.36 -24.26
C GLN A 148 -7.29 -12.46 -23.25
N THR A 149 -8.54 -12.80 -22.94
CA THR A 149 -9.39 -12.06 -22.01
C THR A 149 -9.67 -12.90 -20.77
N PHE A 150 -9.50 -12.29 -19.60
CA PHE A 150 -9.60 -12.95 -18.30
C PHE A 150 -10.44 -12.13 -17.32
N ASP A 151 -11.03 -12.83 -16.34
CA ASP A 151 -11.33 -12.23 -15.05
C ASP A 151 -10.05 -12.28 -14.20
N VAL A 152 -9.66 -11.13 -13.67
CA VAL A 152 -8.38 -10.94 -12.97
C VAL A 152 -8.65 -10.64 -11.51
N TYR A 153 -7.90 -11.29 -10.62
CA TYR A 153 -8.05 -11.18 -9.18
C TYR A 153 -6.76 -10.74 -8.52
N LEU A 154 -6.90 -9.81 -7.57
CA LEU A 154 -5.90 -9.49 -6.55
C LEU A 154 -6.52 -9.89 -5.20
N ARG A 155 -5.92 -10.88 -4.52
CA ARG A 155 -6.37 -11.34 -3.20
C ARG A 155 -5.28 -11.07 -2.17
N VAL A 156 -5.70 -10.68 -0.98
CA VAL A 156 -4.79 -10.21 0.06
C VAL A 156 -5.25 -10.62 1.46
N ALA A 157 -4.29 -10.83 2.36
CA ALA A 157 -4.51 -11.03 3.79
C ALA A 157 -3.59 -10.12 4.62
N THR A 158 -4.13 -9.52 5.68
CA THR A 158 -3.38 -8.66 6.62
C THR A 158 -3.68 -8.91 8.07
N THR A 159 -2.69 -8.56 8.89
CA THR A 159 -2.77 -8.38 10.34
C THR A 159 -2.60 -6.89 10.72
N GLY A 160 -3.03 -6.52 11.92
CA GLY A 160 -2.83 -5.17 12.47
C GLY A 160 -3.89 -4.18 12.00
N SER A 161 -3.57 -3.28 11.07
CA SER A 161 -4.52 -2.34 10.49
C SER A 161 -5.22 -2.90 9.24
N THR A 162 -6.52 -2.61 9.08
CA THR A 162 -7.31 -2.96 7.87
C THR A 162 -6.73 -2.39 6.57
N PHE A 163 -7.03 -3.03 5.44
CA PHE A 163 -6.65 -2.57 4.10
C PHE A 163 -7.19 -1.18 3.74
N ASN A 164 -6.49 -0.52 2.81
CA ASN A 164 -7.15 0.46 1.95
C ASN A 164 -8.00 -0.29 0.94
N ARG A 165 -9.20 0.23 0.64
CA ARG A 165 -10.18 -0.45 -0.22
C ARG A 165 -9.97 -0.21 -1.71
N LEU A 166 -8.97 0.59 -2.06
CA LEU A 166 -8.66 0.95 -3.43
C LEU A 166 -7.45 0.15 -3.91
N ALA A 167 -7.65 -0.54 -5.03
CA ALA A 167 -6.60 -1.10 -5.86
C ALA A 167 -6.92 -0.77 -7.31
N THR A 168 -5.87 -0.65 -8.13
CA THR A 168 -6.00 -0.46 -9.58
C THR A 168 -5.26 -1.56 -10.33
N LEU A 169 -5.83 -2.00 -11.44
CA LEU A 169 -5.16 -2.79 -12.47
C LEU A 169 -5.00 -1.89 -13.70
N ASP A 170 -3.76 -1.61 -14.09
CA ASP A 170 -3.43 -0.72 -15.21
C ASP A 170 -4.16 0.64 -15.14
N GLY A 171 -4.34 1.15 -13.92
CA GLY A 171 -5.02 2.42 -13.62
C GLY A 171 -6.55 2.32 -13.49
N VAL A 172 -7.16 1.16 -13.75
CA VAL A 172 -8.60 0.93 -13.58
C VAL A 172 -8.87 0.42 -12.15
N SER A 173 -9.71 1.12 -11.39
CA SER A 173 -10.08 0.69 -10.04
C SER A 173 -11.11 -0.44 -10.03
N ALA A 174 -11.04 -1.30 -9.00
CA ALA A 174 -12.09 -2.27 -8.69
C ALA A 174 -12.63 -2.06 -7.26
N THR A 175 -13.77 -2.68 -6.96
CA THR A 175 -14.34 -2.67 -5.60
C THR A 175 -13.72 -3.78 -4.77
N PHE A 176 -13.32 -3.46 -3.53
CA PHE A 176 -12.85 -4.46 -2.57
C PHE A 176 -14.03 -5.28 -2.02
N VAL A 177 -13.86 -6.60 -2.03
CA VAL A 177 -14.76 -7.55 -1.38
C VAL A 177 -14.05 -8.15 -0.17
N GLN A 178 -14.53 -7.81 1.03
CA GLN A 178 -14.05 -8.40 2.27
C GLN A 178 -14.63 -9.82 2.41
N THR A 179 -13.77 -10.82 2.60
CA THR A 179 -14.17 -12.22 2.74
C THR A 179 -13.97 -12.77 4.14
N TYR A 180 -13.05 -12.17 4.90
CA TYR A 180 -12.84 -12.50 6.30
C TYR A 180 -12.48 -11.27 7.11
N TYR A 181 -12.95 -11.23 8.35
CA TYR A 181 -12.63 -10.18 9.30
C TYR A 181 -12.75 -10.70 10.73
N ALA A 182 -11.69 -10.53 11.52
CA ALA A 182 -11.69 -10.79 12.95
C ALA A 182 -10.91 -9.71 13.69
N VAL A 183 -11.29 -9.48 14.95
CA VAL A 183 -10.52 -8.65 15.87
C VAL A 183 -9.69 -9.60 16.72
N GLU A 184 -8.38 -9.43 16.69
CA GLU A 184 -7.43 -10.29 17.39
C GLU A 184 -6.55 -9.47 18.33
N ASP A 185 -6.13 -10.09 19.42
CA ASP A 185 -5.11 -9.54 20.29
C ASP A 185 -3.74 -10.14 19.92
N PHE A 186 -2.94 -9.38 19.18
CA PHE A 186 -1.59 -9.77 18.79
C PHE A 186 -0.54 -9.44 19.87
N GLY A 187 -0.95 -9.10 21.09
CA GLY A 187 -0.03 -8.87 22.22
C GLY A 187 0.72 -7.53 22.15
N GLY A 188 0.23 -6.55 21.38
CA GLY A 188 0.79 -5.21 21.20
C GLY A 188 -0.05 -4.07 21.81
N PHE A 189 0.28 -2.81 21.47
CA PHE A 189 -0.41 -1.58 21.96
C PHE A 189 -1.84 -1.41 21.43
N GLY A 190 -2.72 -2.37 21.72
CA GLY A 190 -4.11 -2.43 21.26
C GLY A 190 -4.34 -3.56 20.26
N GLY A 191 -5.56 -4.12 20.28
CA GLY A 191 -5.97 -5.19 19.37
C GLY A 191 -5.78 -4.80 17.90
N GLY A 192 -5.48 -5.79 17.07
CA GLY A 192 -5.40 -5.65 15.63
C GLY A 192 -6.54 -6.36 14.92
N TYR A 193 -6.55 -6.24 13.61
CA TYR A 193 -7.50 -6.90 12.74
C TYR A 193 -6.79 -8.00 11.95
N LEU A 194 -7.43 -9.17 11.86
CA LEU A 194 -7.20 -10.08 10.75
C LEU A 194 -8.21 -9.74 9.67
N GLU A 195 -7.73 -9.56 8.45
CA GLU A 195 -8.60 -9.24 7.33
C GLU A 195 -8.14 -9.94 6.07
N GLU A 196 -9.07 -10.58 5.37
CA GLU A 196 -8.88 -11.08 4.00
C GLU A 196 -9.90 -10.45 3.07
N GLY A 197 -9.50 -10.27 1.81
CA GLY A 197 -10.41 -9.93 0.75
C GLY A 197 -9.73 -9.88 -0.60
N TYR A 198 -10.50 -9.44 -1.60
CA TYR A 198 -10.02 -9.38 -2.97
C TYR A 198 -10.64 -8.25 -3.78
N TRP A 199 -9.99 -7.93 -4.88
CA TRP A 199 -10.52 -7.14 -5.98
C TRP A 199 -10.64 -8.03 -7.21
N LYS A 200 -11.68 -7.78 -8.01
CA LYS A 200 -11.93 -8.45 -9.28
C LYS A 200 -12.04 -7.41 -10.39
N TRP A 201 -11.34 -7.64 -11.49
CA TRP A 201 -11.52 -6.94 -12.76
C TRP A 201 -12.05 -7.93 -13.78
N GLU A 202 -13.12 -7.57 -14.47
CA GLU A 202 -13.80 -8.44 -15.42
C GLU A 202 -13.36 -8.14 -16.84
N ASN A 203 -13.25 -9.18 -17.66
CA ASN A 203 -12.98 -9.08 -19.09
C ASN A 203 -11.72 -8.25 -19.45
N VAL A 204 -10.64 -8.43 -18.69
CA VAL A 204 -9.35 -7.78 -18.93
C VAL A 204 -8.62 -8.50 -20.05
N THR A 205 -8.21 -7.77 -21.09
CA THR A 205 -7.37 -8.31 -22.16
C THR A 205 -5.90 -8.01 -21.87
N SER A 206 -5.08 -9.05 -21.76
CA SER A 206 -3.62 -8.90 -21.64
C SER A 206 -3.05 -8.38 -22.96
N SER A 207 -2.38 -7.22 -22.93
CA SER A 207 -1.91 -6.55 -24.16
C SER A 207 -0.42 -6.81 -24.46
N ASP A 208 0.39 -6.96 -23.42
CA ASP A 208 1.84 -7.04 -23.48
C ASP A 208 2.41 -8.21 -22.65
N GLY A 209 1.53 -9.00 -22.01
CA GLY A 209 1.89 -10.15 -21.19
C GLY A 209 2.06 -9.84 -19.71
N TRP A 210 1.73 -8.62 -19.30
CA TRP A 210 1.88 -8.16 -17.93
C TRP A 210 0.56 -7.58 -17.42
N LEU A 211 0.26 -7.84 -16.15
CA LEU A 211 -0.86 -7.23 -15.44
C LEU A 211 -0.32 -6.52 -14.21
N VAL A 212 -0.49 -5.20 -14.14
CA VAL A 212 0.13 -4.36 -13.09
C VAL A 212 -0.92 -3.87 -12.10
N PHE A 213 -0.82 -4.35 -10.88
CA PHE A 213 -1.67 -4.01 -9.76
C PHE A 213 -0.99 -2.96 -8.88
N ASN A 214 -1.72 -1.92 -8.49
CA ASN A 214 -1.26 -0.94 -7.52
C ASN A 214 -2.27 -0.83 -6.38
N PHE A 215 -1.79 -0.90 -5.14
CA PHE A 215 -2.62 -0.85 -3.94
C PHE A 215 -1.80 -0.39 -2.74
N ASP A 216 -2.50 0.11 -1.72
CA ASP A 216 -1.88 0.70 -0.54
C ASP A 216 -2.30 0.00 0.74
N ALA A 217 -1.47 0.12 1.78
CA ALA A 217 -1.78 -0.32 3.13
C ALA A 217 -1.72 0.86 4.11
N LYS A 218 -2.48 0.75 5.20
CA LYS A 218 -2.44 1.72 6.29
C LYS A 218 -1.16 1.52 7.12
N PRO A 219 -0.78 2.53 7.95
CA PRO A 219 0.26 2.31 8.95
C PRO A 219 -0.12 1.17 9.90
N HIS A 220 0.90 0.44 10.38
CA HIS A 220 0.77 -0.71 11.26
C HIS A 220 0.03 -1.91 10.64
N THR A 221 -0.06 -1.97 9.32
CA THR A 221 -0.50 -3.16 8.59
C THR A 221 0.67 -4.13 8.42
N GLY A 222 0.47 -5.38 8.86
CA GLY A 222 1.28 -6.53 8.47
C GLY A 222 0.63 -7.21 7.28
N PHE A 223 1.28 -7.18 6.13
CA PHE A 223 0.81 -7.77 4.89
C PHE A 223 1.31 -9.21 4.79
N ASP A 224 0.41 -10.14 5.08
CA ASP A 224 0.75 -11.54 5.39
C ASP A 224 0.69 -12.43 4.14
N GLN A 225 -0.27 -12.18 3.23
CA GLN A 225 -0.43 -13.00 2.03
C GLN A 225 -0.94 -12.17 0.84
N LEU A 226 -0.45 -12.50 -0.36
CA LEU A 226 -0.87 -11.97 -1.66
C LEU A 226 -1.11 -13.14 -2.61
N ALA A 227 -2.20 -13.11 -3.37
CA ALA A 227 -2.33 -13.91 -4.58
C ALA A 227 -2.82 -13.06 -5.75
N LEU A 228 -2.26 -13.33 -6.92
CA LEU A 228 -2.70 -12.83 -8.22
C LEU A 228 -3.22 -14.00 -9.03
N ALA A 229 -4.37 -13.85 -9.67
CA ALA A 229 -4.93 -14.91 -10.50
C ALA A 229 -5.61 -14.37 -11.76
N THR A 230 -5.51 -15.14 -12.84
CA THR A 230 -6.34 -14.99 -14.03
C THR A 230 -7.24 -16.20 -14.16
N VAL A 231 -8.51 -15.96 -14.49
CA VAL A 231 -9.49 -17.00 -14.77
C VAL A 231 -10.05 -16.71 -16.15
N ALA A 232 -10.17 -17.74 -17.00
CA ALA A 232 -10.74 -17.55 -18.33
C ALA A 232 -12.10 -16.84 -18.21
N ALA A 233 -12.25 -15.71 -18.91
CA ALA A 233 -13.50 -14.97 -18.86
C ALA A 233 -14.62 -15.86 -19.43
N VAL A 234 -15.60 -16.18 -18.59
CA VAL A 234 -16.74 -17.00 -19.03
C VAL A 234 -17.66 -16.10 -19.85
N PRO A 235 -17.93 -16.40 -21.13
CA PRO A 235 -18.85 -15.60 -21.93
C PRO A 235 -20.20 -15.52 -21.24
N GLU A 236 -20.75 -14.32 -21.12
CA GLU A 236 -22.05 -14.14 -20.48
C GLU A 236 -23.12 -15.03 -21.15
N PRO A 237 -24.13 -15.53 -20.41
CA PRO A 237 -25.20 -16.36 -20.97
C PRO A 237 -25.91 -15.74 -22.19
N SER A 238 -25.97 -14.41 -22.24
CA SER A 238 -26.49 -13.63 -23.36
C SER A 238 -25.69 -13.87 -24.65
N THR A 239 -24.38 -14.08 -24.58
CA THR A 239 -23.51 -14.39 -25.72
C THR A 239 -23.90 -15.72 -26.35
N TYR A 240 -24.11 -16.75 -25.53
CA TYR A 240 -24.61 -18.04 -26.01
C TYR A 240 -26.04 -17.94 -26.53
N GLY A 241 -26.88 -17.13 -25.89
CA GLY A 241 -28.24 -16.84 -26.37
C GLY A 241 -28.25 -16.19 -27.76
N MET A 242 -27.38 -15.20 -27.98
CA MET A 242 -27.25 -14.50 -29.27
C MET A 242 -26.65 -15.40 -30.35
N LEU A 243 -25.67 -16.25 -29.99
CA LEU A 243 -25.14 -17.27 -30.91
C LEU A 243 -26.24 -18.27 -31.30
N ALA A 244 -26.98 -18.80 -30.33
CA ALA A 244 -28.07 -19.74 -30.57
C ALA A 244 -29.18 -19.12 -31.42
N LEU A 245 -29.53 -17.86 -31.15
CA LEU A 245 -30.50 -17.11 -31.94
C LEU A 245 -29.99 -16.86 -33.38
N GLY A 246 -28.73 -16.47 -33.53
CA GLY A 246 -28.09 -16.29 -34.84
C GLY A 246 -28.09 -17.59 -35.65
N LEU A 247 -27.70 -18.71 -35.04
CA LEU A 247 -27.75 -20.03 -35.65
C LEU A 247 -29.19 -20.47 -35.96
N GLY A 248 -30.15 -20.16 -35.09
CA GLY A 248 -31.57 -20.43 -35.31
C GLY A 248 -32.13 -19.72 -36.54
N ILE A 249 -31.77 -18.44 -36.74
CA ILE A 249 -32.17 -17.67 -37.93
C ILE A 249 -31.54 -18.27 -39.19
N LEU A 250 -30.25 -18.61 -39.16
CA LEU A 250 -29.55 -19.22 -40.29
C LEU A 250 -30.15 -20.58 -40.67
N GLY A 251 -30.44 -21.43 -39.68
CA GLY A 251 -31.10 -22.72 -39.91
C GLY A 251 -32.50 -22.59 -40.51
N PHE A 252 -33.30 -21.61 -40.03
CA PHE A 252 -34.63 -21.34 -40.59
C PHE A 252 -34.55 -20.80 -42.03
N ALA A 253 -33.62 -19.89 -42.31
CA ALA A 253 -33.42 -19.34 -43.65
C ALA A 253 -32.95 -20.41 -44.65
N ALA A 254 -32.03 -21.30 -44.25
CA ALA A 254 -31.58 -22.43 -45.06
C ALA A 254 -32.74 -23.38 -45.40
N ARG A 255 -33.60 -23.71 -44.44
CA ARG A 255 -34.78 -24.56 -44.67
C ARG A 255 -35.75 -23.95 -45.70
N ARG A 256 -35.87 -22.62 -45.72
CA ARG A 256 -36.74 -21.91 -46.68
C ARG A 256 -36.16 -21.89 -48.09
N SER A 257 -34.83 -21.78 -48.25
CA SER A 257 -34.20 -21.76 -49.58
C SER A 257 -34.23 -23.13 -50.26
N SER A 258 -34.05 -24.23 -49.51
CA SER A 258 -34.12 -25.59 -50.07
C SER A 258 -35.49 -25.95 -50.64
N LYS A 259 -36.58 -25.36 -50.11
CA LYS A 259 -37.93 -25.57 -50.65
C LYS A 259 -38.18 -24.85 -51.98
N LYS A 260 -37.36 -23.86 -52.36
CA LYS A 260 -37.46 -23.17 -53.66
C LYS A 260 -36.74 -23.91 -54.80
N MET A 261 -35.95 -24.95 -54.51
CA MET A 261 -35.18 -25.70 -55.52
C MET A 261 -35.82 -27.03 -55.96
N ILE A 262 -37.04 -27.35 -55.50
CA ILE A 262 -37.80 -28.56 -55.90
C ILE A 262 -39.13 -28.14 -56.56
N ALA A 263 -39.12 -27.09 -57.39
CA ALA A 263 -40.27 -26.65 -58.18
C ALA A 263 -39.84 -26.45 -59.64
#